data_AF-A0A3Q8UF37-F1
#
_entry.id   AF-A0A3Q8UF37-F1
#
_cell.length_a   1.000
_cell.length_b   1.000
_cell.length_c   1.000
_cell.angle_alpha   90.00
_cell.angle_beta   90.00
_cell.angle_gamma   90.00
#
_symmetry.space_group_name_H-M   'P 1'
#
loop_
_entity.id
_entity.type
_entity.pdbx_description
1 polymer ?
#
loop_
_entity_poly.entity_id
_entity_poly.type
_entity_poly.pdbx_seq_one_letter_code
_entity_poly.pdbx_strand_id
1 'polypeptide(L)'
;MISSLTHKPQYPHDGRVIILPGDPGFDFTLASPPPDWRKAAAKDPDGYAFVVEPGSGIVRVATADDLEDYLYGGEYDDRLDEIGECEEDW
;
A
#
# COMPACT_ATOMS: atom_id res chain seq x y z
N MET A 1 -28.88 23.43 -8.17
CA MET A 1 -28.35 22.92 -6.90
C MET A 1 -27.95 21.46 -7.13
N ILE A 2 -26.67 21.15 -7.15
CA ILE A 2 -26.19 19.77 -7.37
C ILE A 2 -26.04 19.15 -5.98
N SER A 3 -26.99 18.31 -5.60
CA SER A 3 -26.93 17.57 -4.34
C SER A 3 -25.80 16.56 -4.44
N SER A 4 -24.68 16.83 -3.76
CA SER A 4 -23.57 15.88 -3.66
C SER A 4 -23.99 14.76 -2.71
N LEU A 5 -24.50 13.67 -3.29
CA LEU A 5 -24.66 12.40 -2.58
C LEU A 5 -23.25 11.88 -2.28
N THR A 6 -22.75 12.19 -1.10
CA THR A 6 -21.57 11.56 -0.53
C THR A 6 -21.95 10.11 -0.24
N HIS A 7 -21.76 9.23 -1.23
CA HIS A 7 -21.88 7.81 -1.06
C HIS A 7 -20.71 7.38 -0.16
N LYS A 8 -20.97 7.30 1.15
CA LYS A 8 -20.01 6.70 2.08
C LYS A 8 -19.79 5.26 1.62
N PRO A 9 -18.54 4.81 1.41
CA PRO A 9 -18.30 3.40 1.15
C PRO A 9 -18.88 2.62 2.31
N GLN A 10 -19.84 1.76 1.99
CA GLN A 10 -20.51 0.94 2.97
C GLN A 10 -19.67 -0.32 3.14
N TYR A 11 -18.80 -0.30 4.14
CA TYR A 11 -18.06 -1.49 4.56
C TYR A 11 -19.05 -2.61 4.92
N PRO A 12 -18.69 -3.88 4.68
CA PRO A 12 -19.56 -5.00 5.01
C PRO A 12 -19.94 -4.95 6.51
N HIS A 13 -21.24 -5.04 6.80
CA HIS A 13 -21.78 -4.98 8.17
C HIS A 13 -21.64 -6.30 8.93
N ASP A 14 -20.95 -7.28 8.35
CA ASP A 14 -20.77 -8.63 8.91
C ASP A 14 -19.64 -8.71 9.95
N GLY A 15 -19.03 -7.57 10.29
CA GLY A 15 -17.98 -7.47 11.29
C GLY A 15 -16.58 -7.83 10.77
N ARG A 16 -16.40 -8.04 9.46
CA ARG A 16 -15.08 -8.26 8.87
C ARG A 16 -14.31 -6.94 8.77
N VAL A 17 -13.23 -6.85 9.53
CA VAL A 17 -12.35 -5.67 9.58
C VAL A 17 -11.29 -5.69 8.47
N ILE A 18 -11.04 -6.86 7.86
CA ILE A 18 -10.01 -7.05 6.84
C ILE A 18 -10.64 -7.68 5.59
N ILE A 19 -10.45 -7.03 4.44
CA ILE A 19 -10.87 -7.52 3.12
C ILE A 19 -9.62 -8.10 2.47
N LEU A 20 -9.64 -9.40 2.17
CA LEU A 20 -8.49 -10.14 1.64
C LEU A 20 -8.67 -10.49 0.16
N PRO A 21 -7.58 -10.79 -0.58
CA PRO A 21 -7.67 -11.32 -1.93
C PRO A 21 -8.64 -12.52 -2.01
N GLY A 22 -9.55 -12.48 -2.99
CA GLY A 22 -10.64 -13.47 -3.14
C GLY A 22 -11.98 -13.05 -2.52
N ASP A 23 -12.02 -11.97 -1.74
CA ASP A 23 -13.27 -11.34 -1.30
C ASP A 23 -13.84 -10.43 -2.41
N PRO A 24 -15.17 -10.46 -2.71
CA PRO A 24 -15.76 -9.59 -3.73
C PRO A 24 -15.56 -8.09 -3.49
N GLY A 25 -15.38 -7.67 -2.23
CA GLY A 25 -15.08 -6.29 -1.87
C GLY A 25 -13.63 -5.88 -2.10
N PHE A 26 -12.71 -6.83 -2.34
CA PHE A 26 -11.28 -6.55 -2.46
C PHE A 26 -10.98 -5.65 -3.65
N ASP A 27 -11.44 -6.03 -4.85
CA ASP A 27 -11.22 -5.27 -6.08
C ASP A 27 -11.86 -3.87 -6.00
N PHE A 28 -13.05 -3.76 -5.40
CA PHE A 28 -13.72 -2.49 -5.19
C PHE A 28 -12.90 -1.56 -4.27
N THR A 29 -12.28 -2.12 -3.23
CA THR A 29 -11.47 -1.37 -2.26
C THR A 29 -10.15 -0.90 -2.88
N LEU A 30 -9.56 -1.68 -3.79
CA LEU A 30 -8.38 -1.25 -4.56
C LEU A 30 -8.72 -0.17 -5.59
N ALA A 31 -9.87 -0.27 -6.26
CA ALA A 31 -10.29 0.68 -7.29
C ALA A 31 -10.83 2.01 -6.72
N SER A 32 -11.24 2.03 -5.45
CA SER A 32 -11.89 3.18 -4.81
C SER A 32 -11.08 3.66 -3.60
N PRO A 33 -10.22 4.66 -3.79
CA PRO A 33 -9.48 5.26 -2.67
C PRO A 33 -10.43 5.70 -1.55
N PRO A 34 -10.06 5.53 -0.27
CA PRO A 34 -10.94 5.86 0.85
C PRO A 34 -11.28 7.36 0.87
N PRO A 35 -12.42 7.76 1.46
CA PRO A 35 -12.77 9.16 1.62
C PRO A 35 -11.62 9.94 2.27
N ASP A 36 -11.40 11.17 1.82
CA ASP A 36 -10.34 12.04 2.33
C ASP A 36 -8.90 11.52 2.17
N TRP A 37 -8.63 10.48 1.36
CA TRP A 37 -7.27 9.99 1.09
C TRP A 37 -6.32 11.11 0.65
N ARG A 38 -6.82 12.09 -0.13
CA ARG A 38 -6.04 13.26 -0.56
C ARG A 38 -5.59 14.14 0.60
N LYS A 39 -6.40 14.26 1.67
CA LYS A 39 -6.02 15.01 2.88
C LYS A 39 -4.95 14.27 3.67
N ALA A 40 -5.00 12.94 3.69
CA ALA A 40 -3.96 12.12 4.31
C ALA A 40 -2.65 12.22 3.51
N ALA A 41 -2.70 12.08 2.19
CA ALA A 41 -1.54 12.25 1.31
C ALA A 41 -0.92 13.66 1.41
N ALA A 42 -1.74 14.70 1.54
CA ALA A 42 -1.25 16.07 1.70
C ALA A 42 -0.49 16.34 3.02
N LYS A 43 -0.55 15.44 4.01
CA LYS A 43 0.24 15.57 5.26
C LYS A 43 1.69 15.18 5.06
N ASP A 44 1.97 14.38 4.04
CA ASP A 44 3.29 13.86 3.73
C ASP A 44 3.55 14.09 2.24
N PRO A 45 3.80 15.36 1.83
CA PRO A 45 3.87 15.74 0.42
C PRO A 45 5.04 15.09 -0.32
N ASP A 46 6.05 14.64 0.42
CA ASP A 46 7.26 14.01 -0.13
C ASP A 46 7.13 12.48 -0.19
N GLY A 47 6.06 11.90 0.40
CA GLY A 47 5.74 10.47 0.31
C GLY A 47 5.47 10.06 -1.14
N TYR A 48 6.43 9.37 -1.75
CA TYR A 48 6.43 8.98 -3.15
C TYR A 48 6.03 7.51 -3.34
N ALA A 49 6.52 6.63 -2.47
CA ALA A 49 6.32 5.18 -2.56
C ALA A 49 6.15 4.54 -1.17
N PHE A 50 5.83 3.24 -1.16
CA PHE A 50 5.89 2.40 0.03
C PHE A 50 6.94 1.31 -0.21
N VAL A 51 7.84 1.12 0.76
CA VAL A 51 8.88 0.09 0.74
C VAL A 51 8.71 -0.83 1.96
N VAL A 52 9.23 -2.05 1.86
CA VAL A 52 9.17 -3.04 2.94
C VAL A 52 10.55 -3.20 3.54
N GLU A 53 10.69 -2.88 4.82
CA GLU A 53 11.98 -3.01 5.50
C GLU A 53 12.38 -4.50 5.62
N PRO A 54 13.59 -4.88 5.19
CA PRO A 54 14.09 -6.23 5.38
C PRO A 54 14.22 -6.57 6.88
N GLY A 55 13.97 -7.81 7.24
CA GLY A 55 14.03 -8.36 8.60
C GLY A 55 12.76 -8.13 9.41
N SER A 56 12.13 -6.95 9.29
CA SER A 56 10.89 -6.62 10.00
C SER A 56 9.64 -6.94 9.18
N GLY A 57 9.73 -6.84 7.85
CA GLY A 57 8.59 -6.96 6.93
C GLY A 57 7.58 -5.81 7.06
N ILE A 58 7.92 -4.73 7.78
CA ILE A 58 7.04 -3.59 7.99
C ILE A 58 7.08 -2.67 6.77
N VAL A 59 5.89 -2.23 6.35
CA VAL A 59 5.74 -1.23 5.28
C VAL A 59 5.98 0.17 5.84
N ARG A 60 6.89 0.93 5.21
CA ARG A 60 7.13 2.35 5.51
C ARG A 60 6.91 3.21 4.27
N VAL A 61 6.53 4.47 4.49
CA VAL A 61 6.53 5.49 3.44
C VAL A 61 7.98 5.80 3.07
N ALA A 62 8.23 6.00 1.77
CA ALA A 62 9.52 6.39 1.22
C ALA A 62 9.35 7.65 0.37
N THR A 63 10.29 8.59 0.53
CA THR A 63 10.51 9.66 -0.44
C THR A 63 11.11 9.10 -1.73
N ALA A 64 11.31 9.96 -2.75
CA ALA A 64 11.97 9.55 -3.98
C ALA A 64 13.42 9.09 -3.74
N ASP A 65 14.16 9.83 -2.90
CA ASP A 65 15.55 9.50 -2.53
C ASP A 65 15.60 8.21 -1.70
N ASP A 66 14.68 8.05 -0.73
CA ASP A 66 14.59 6.81 0.06
C ASP A 66 14.30 5.58 -0.82
N LEU A 67 13.52 5.76 -1.88
CA LEU A 67 13.24 4.68 -2.82
C LEU A 67 14.46 4.34 -3.67
N GLU A 68 15.24 5.34 -4.10
CA GLU A 68 16.48 5.13 -4.83
C GLU A 68 17.50 4.36 -3.98
N ASP A 69 17.67 4.77 -2.73
CA ASP A 69 18.52 4.07 -1.75
C ASP A 69 18.01 2.65 -1.48
N TYR A 70 16.70 2.44 -1.36
CA TYR A 70 16.13 1.12 -1.18
C TYR A 70 16.41 0.19 -2.37
N LEU A 71 16.24 0.68 -3.61
CA LEU A 71 16.40 -0.11 -4.83
C LEU A 71 17.87 -0.39 -5.18
N TYR A 72 18.78 0.55 -4.92
CA TYR A 72 20.18 0.46 -5.37
C TYR A 72 21.19 0.33 -4.22
N GLY A 73 20.76 0.52 -2.97
CA GLY A 73 21.58 0.37 -1.77
C GLY A 73 21.60 -1.05 -1.19
N GLY A 74 20.83 -1.98 -1.77
CA GLY A 74 20.80 -3.39 -1.39
C GLY A 74 19.65 -3.79 -0.46
N GLU A 75 18.91 -2.84 0.13
CA GLU A 75 17.74 -3.17 0.98
C GLU A 75 16.68 -3.99 0.24
N TYR A 76 16.48 -3.71 -1.06
CA TYR A 76 15.55 -4.47 -1.89
C TYR A 76 16.03 -5.90 -2.18
N ASP A 77 17.33 -6.08 -2.41
CA ASP A 77 17.91 -7.41 -2.65
C ASP A 77 17.80 -8.27 -1.38
N ASP A 78 18.14 -7.69 -0.22
CA ASP A 78 17.94 -8.33 1.09
C ASP A 78 16.47 -8.74 1.29
N ARG A 79 15.53 -7.87 0.88
CA ARG A 79 14.10 -8.17 0.95
C ARG A 79 13.71 -9.33 0.05
N LEU A 80 14.23 -9.40 -1.17
CA LEU A 80 13.95 -10.49 -2.11
C LEU A 80 14.52 -11.82 -1.62
N ASP A 81 15.71 -11.83 -1.02
CA ASP A 81 16.31 -13.00 -0.36
C ASP A 81 15.38 -13.55 0.74
N GLU A 82 14.79 -12.67 1.56
CA GLU A 82 13.91 -13.07 2.67
C GLU A 82 12.60 -13.75 2.26
N ILE A 83 12.03 -13.38 1.11
CA ILE A 83 10.85 -14.08 0.55
C ILE A 83 11.20 -15.23 -0.37
N GLY A 84 12.49 -15.50 -0.58
CA GLY A 84 12.94 -16.54 -1.51
C GLY A 84 12.61 -16.20 -2.96
N GLU A 85 12.61 -14.91 -3.32
CA GLU A 85 12.43 -14.44 -4.71
C GLU A 85 13.76 -14.09 -5.40
N CYS A 86 14.89 -14.13 -4.70
CA CYS A 86 16.23 -14.08 -5.31
C CYS A 86 16.57 -15.42 -5.98
N GLU A 87 16.22 -15.51 -7.27
CA GLU A 87 16.60 -16.55 -8.25
C GLU A 87 16.42 -18.02 -7.80
N GLU A 88 15.38 -18.66 -8.33
CA GLU A 88 15.42 -20.09 -8.68
C GLU A 88 16.68 -20.36 -9.53
N ASP A 89 17.57 -21.22 -9.02
CA ASP A 89 18.63 -21.89 -9.77
C ASP A 89 18.07 -22.41 -11.12
N TRP A 90 18.40 -21.77 -12.24
CA TRP A 90 18.14 -22.25 -13.60
C TRP A 90 19.39 -22.90 -14.22
#